data_AF-A0A3D4ALL1-F1
#
_entry.id   AF-A0A3D4ALL1-F1
#
_cell.length_a   1.000
_cell.length_b   1.000
_cell.length_c   1.000
_cell.angle_alpha   90.00
_cell.angle_beta   90.00
_cell.angle_gamma   90.00
#
_symmetry.space_group_name_H-M   'P 1'
#
loop_
_entity.id
_entity.type
_entity.pdbx_description
1 polymer ?
#
loop_
_entity_poly.entity_id
_entity_poly.type
_entity_poly.pdbx_seq_one_letter_code
_entity_poly.pdbx_strand_id
1 'polypeptide(L)' 'MLENVVIHVPHASLYIPEAYIPDYDLEVLSHEMLVMTDWYCNELFACEAEMVDLKVSRLVCDVERFRDDKDETMSQRGMG' A
#
# COMPACT_ATOMS: atom_id res chain seq x y z
N MET A 1 4.31 10.89 -23.66
CA MET A 1 3.18 10.11 -23.12
C MET A 1 3.19 8.71 -23.72
N LEU A 2 3.32 7.66 -22.90
CA LEU A 2 3.12 6.27 -23.28
C LEU A 2 1.61 6.02 -23.34
N GLU A 3 1.02 6.10 -24.53
CA GLU A 3 -0.44 6.20 -24.73
C GLU A 3 -1.25 4.95 -24.31
N ASN A 4 -0.60 3.83 -23.96
CA ASN A 4 -1.27 2.57 -23.57
C ASN A 4 -0.65 1.92 -22.34
N VAL A 5 -0.01 2.69 -21.45
CA VAL A 5 0.61 2.17 -20.23
C VAL A 5 0.00 2.85 -19.01
N VAL A 6 -0.45 2.03 -18.06
CA VAL A 6 -0.84 2.46 -16.71
C VAL A 6 0.15 1.88 -15.71
N ILE A 7 0.67 2.72 -14.83
CA ILE A 7 1.52 2.32 -13.71
C ILE A 7 0.68 2.35 -12.44
N HIS A 8 0.46 1.19 -11.84
CA HIS A 8 -0.23 1.07 -10.57
C HIS A 8 0.80 1.07 -9.43
N VAL A 9 0.66 1.99 -8.47
CA VAL A 9 1.54 2.11 -7.29
C VAL A 9 0.68 2.04 -6.03
N PRO A 10 0.35 0.82 -5.55
CA PRO A 10 -0.63 0.65 -4.49
C PRO A 10 -0.11 0.97 -3.08
N HIS A 11 1.21 0.85 -2.86
CA HIS A 11 1.77 0.81 -1.50
C HIS A 11 2.74 1.95 -1.17
N ALA A 12 2.84 3.01 -1.99
CA ALA A 12 3.76 4.13 -1.73
C ALA A 12 3.25 5.17 -0.72
N SER A 13 1.93 5.23 -0.47
CA SER A 13 1.38 6.17 0.50
C SER A 13 1.60 5.70 1.93
N LEU A 14 2.01 6.63 2.79
CA LEU A 14 2.15 6.42 4.23
C LEU A 14 0.94 6.96 5.02
N TYR A 15 -0.07 7.50 4.33
CA TYR A 15 -1.17 8.19 4.99
C TYR A 15 -2.14 7.21 5.65
N ILE A 16 -2.34 7.39 6.96
CA ILE A 16 -3.38 6.72 7.74
C ILE A 16 -4.38 7.81 8.16
N PRO A 17 -5.67 7.70 7.77
CA PRO A 17 -6.68 8.65 8.23
C PRO A 17 -6.81 8.64 9.76
N GLU A 18 -6.99 9.81 10.37
CA GLU A 18 -7.01 9.98 11.84
C GLU A 18 -7.99 9.05 12.56
N ALA A 19 -9.12 8.75 11.91
CA ALA A 19 -10.14 7.85 12.46
C ALA A 19 -9.64 6.41 12.69
N TYR A 20 -8.62 5.96 11.98
CA TYR A 20 -8.05 4.62 12.10
C TYR A 20 -6.79 4.58 12.97
N ILE A 21 -6.16 5.71 13.29
CA ILE A 21 -4.94 5.77 14.12
C ILE A 21 -5.13 5.04 15.48
N PRO A 22 -6.28 5.15 16.19
CA PRO A 22 -6.49 4.43 17.44
C PRO A 22 -6.46 2.90 17.33
N ASP A 23 -6.60 2.32 16.13
CA ASP A 23 -6.58 0.88 15.90
C ASP A 23 -5.15 0.31 15.80
N TYR A 24 -4.13 1.18 15.78
CA TYR A 24 -2.72 0.78 15.68
C TYR A 24 -1.98 0.94 17.01
N ASP A 25 -1.04 0.04 17.25
CA ASP A 25 -0.01 0.23 18.26
C ASP A 25 1.05 1.22 17.74
N LEU A 26 1.07 2.42 18.34
CA LEU A 26 1.95 3.51 17.94
C LEU A 26 3.43 3.22 18.23
N GLU A 27 3.75 2.30 19.14
CA GLU A 27 5.15 1.94 19.45
C GLU A 27 5.79 1.18 18.28
N VAL A 28 5.00 0.41 17.52
CA VAL A 28 5.48 -0.40 16.39
C VAL A 28 5.09 0.18 15.04
N LEU A 29 4.12 1.09 14.95
CA LEU A 29 3.59 1.62 13.69
C LEU A 29 4.67 2.20 12.77
N SER A 30 5.66 2.88 13.33
CA SER A 30 6.78 3.43 12.54
C SER A 30 7.64 2.35 11.90
N HIS A 31 7.87 1.23 12.61
CA HIS A 31 8.60 0.08 12.09
C HIS A 31 7.80 -0.62 10.99
N GLU A 32 6.52 -0.90 11.26
CA GLU A 32 5.61 -1.51 10.28
C GLU A 32 5.50 -0.64 9.02
N MET A 33 5.42 0.67 9.18
CA MET A 33 5.40 1.57 8.03
C MET A 33 6.67 1.47 7.19
N LEU A 34 7.83 1.31 7.80
CA LEU A 34 9.09 1.15 7.08
C LEU A 34 9.17 -0.18 6.33
N VAL A 35 8.75 -1.29 6.95
CA VAL A 35 8.95 -2.64 6.39
C VAL A 35 7.82 -3.11 5.48
N MET A 36 6.62 -2.53 5.61
CA MET A 36 5.44 -2.97 4.86
C MET A 36 5.18 -2.15 3.60
N THR A 37 5.69 -0.93 3.47
CA THR A 37 5.37 -0.07 2.31
C THR A 37 6.49 0.07 1.30
N ASP A 38 6.09 0.40 0.08
CA ASP A 38 6.98 0.57 -1.06
C ASP A 38 7.37 2.04 -1.18
N TRP A 39 8.22 2.48 -0.25
CA TRP A 39 8.61 3.89 -0.12
C TRP A 39 9.12 4.45 -1.45
N TYR A 40 8.58 5.61 -1.83
CA TYR A 40 9.00 6.37 -3.01
C TYR A 40 8.83 5.65 -4.36
N CYS A 41 8.10 4.54 -4.45
CA CYS A 41 7.88 3.89 -5.76
C CYS A 41 7.15 4.78 -6.77
N ASN A 42 6.25 5.66 -6.31
CA ASN A 42 5.61 6.67 -7.14
C ASN A 42 6.62 7.67 -7.73
N GLU A 43 7.69 7.99 -7.01
CA GLU A 43 8.76 8.87 -7.49
C GLU A 43 9.75 8.11 -8.38
N LEU A 44 10.15 6.90 -7.96
CA LEU A 44 11.11 6.06 -8.68
C LEU A 44 10.62 5.69 -10.08
N PHE A 45 9.32 5.44 -10.23
CA PHE A 45 8.68 5.07 -11.50
C PHE A 45 7.93 6.24 -12.16
N ALA A 46 8.14 7.47 -11.70
CA ALA A 46 7.58 8.65 -12.33
C ALA A 46 8.07 8.76 -13.78
N CYS A 47 7.16 8.61 -14.73
CA CYS A 47 7.43 8.76 -16.15
C CYS A 47 6.20 9.30 -16.88
N GLU A 48 6.29 9.50 -18.20
CA GLU A 48 5.17 9.99 -19.01
C GLU A 48 4.09 8.91 -19.26
N ALA A 49 3.63 8.23 -18.22
CA ALA A 49 2.51 7.28 -18.25
C ALA A 49 1.45 7.72 -17.24
N GLU A 50 0.22 7.23 -17.41
CA GLU A 50 -0.80 7.41 -16.38
C GLU A 50 -0.39 6.61 -15.14
N MET A 51 -0.33 7.28 -13.98
CA MET A 51 -0.02 6.65 -12.71
C MET A 51 -1.26 6.65 -11.83
N VAL A 52 -1.57 5.48 -11.28
CA VAL A 52 -2.62 5.29 -10.28
C VAL A 52 -1.92 5.04 -8.95
N ASP A 53 -1.78 6.11 -8.16
CA ASP A 53 -1.28 6.08 -6.79
C ASP A 53 -2.45 6.00 -5.79
N LEU A 54 -2.27 5.21 -4.74
CA LEU A 54 -3.26 5.19 -3.66
C LEU A 54 -3.04 6.31 -2.66
N LYS A 55 -4.17 6.81 -2.13
CA LYS A 55 -4.19 7.92 -1.18
C LYS A 55 -4.04 7.48 0.27
N VAL A 56 -4.09 6.18 0.55
CA VAL A 56 -3.97 5.60 1.90
C VAL A 56 -2.89 4.54 1.92
N SER A 57 -2.29 4.33 3.09
CA SER A 57 -1.35 3.25 3.34
C SER A 57 -2.02 1.89 3.22
N ARG A 58 -1.27 0.90 2.73
CA ARG A 58 -1.70 -0.52 2.71
C ARG A 58 -2.06 -1.04 4.10
N LEU A 59 -1.49 -0.45 5.16
CA LEU A 59 -1.83 -0.81 6.53
C LEU A 59 -3.30 -0.51 6.87
N VAL A 60 -3.93 0.42 6.13
CA VAL A 60 -5.38 0.71 6.23
C VAL A 60 -6.16 -0.20 5.28
N CYS A 61 -5.72 -0.27 4.02
CA CYS A 61 -6.35 -1.11 3.00
C CYS A 61 -5.32 -1.50 1.95
N ASP A 62 -5.01 -2.79 1.90
CA ASP A 62 -4.18 -3.35 0.84
C ASP A 62 -5.08 -3.80 -0.33
N VAL A 63 -5.04 -3.05 -1.42
CA VAL A 63 -5.87 -3.32 -2.62
C VAL A 63 -5.38 -4.52 -3.44
N GLU A 64 -4.23 -5.07 -3.11
CA GLU A 64 -3.70 -6.28 -3.76
C GLU A 64 -4.08 -7.56 -3.03
N ARG A 65 -4.75 -7.45 -1.86
CA ARG A 65 -5.30 -8.61 -1.14
C ARG A 65 -6.72 -8.94 -1.60
N PHE A 66 -7.05 -10.23 -1.54
CA PHE A 66 -8.43 -10.68 -1.70
C PHE A 66 -9.31 -10.20 -0.53
N ARG A 67 -10.62 -10.10 -0.78
CA ARG A 67 -11.60 -9.72 0.24
C ARG A 67 -11.81 -10.81 1.29
N ASP A 68 -11.72 -12.07 0.90
CA ASP A 68 -11.80 -13.22 1.82
C ASP A 68 -10.39 -13.83 1.93
N ASP A 69 -9.83 -13.87 3.13
CA ASP A 69 -8.52 -14.49 3.39
C ASP A 69 -8.48 -15.96 2.97
N LYS A 70 -9.64 -16.64 2.85
CA LYS A 70 -9.69 -18.02 2.35
C LYS A 70 -9.27 -18.14 0.88
N ASP A 71 -9.38 -17.06 0.12
CA ASP A 71 -8.95 -17.02 -1.28
C ASP A 71 -7.46 -16.66 -1.41
N GLU A 72 -6.83 -16.23 -0.31
CA GLU A 72 -5.41 -15.86 -0.25
C GLU A 72 -4.62 -16.91 0.54
N THR A 73 -3.88 -17.78 -0.16
CA THR A 73 -3.11 -18.85 0.49
C THR A 73 -2.03 -18.29 1.43
N MET A 74 -1.51 -17.09 1.12
CA MET A 74 -0.46 -16.46 1.92
C MET A 74 -0.97 -15.75 3.18
N SER A 75 -2.29 -15.56 3.32
CA SER A 75 -2.91 -14.95 4.51
C SER A 75 -2.53 -15.64 5.82
N GLN A 76 -2.29 -16.96 5.77
CA GLN A 76 -1.89 -17.77 6.92
C GLN A 76 -0.39 -17.65 7.28
N ARG A 77 0.41 -16.99 6.44
CA ARG A 77 1.86 -16.86 6.58
C ARG A 77 2.28 -15.46 7.05
N GLY A 78 1.38 -14.47 6.99
CA GLY A 78 1.62 -13.08 7.41
C GLY A 78 2.06 -12.17 6.27
N MET A 79 2.00 -10.85 6.50
CA MET A 79 2.29 -9.75 5.54
C MET A 79 1.40 -9.66 4.30
N GLY A 80 0.52 -10.63 4.08
CA GLY A 80 -0.35 -10.71 2.91
C GLY A 80 -0.80 -12.13 2.72
#